data_AF-A0A5N4E7N4-F1
#
_entry.id   AF-A0A5N4E7N4-F1
#
_cell.length_a   1.000
_cell.length_b   1.000
_cell.length_c   1.000
_cell.angle_alpha   90.00
_cell.angle_beta   90.00
_cell.angle_gamma   90.00
#
_symmetry.space_group_name_H-M   'P 1'
#
loop_
_entity.id
_entity.type
_entity.pdbx_description
1 polymer ?
#
loop_
_entity_poly.entity_id
_entity_poly.type
_entity_poly.pdbx_seq_one_letter_code
_entity_poly.pdbx_strand_id
1 'polypeptide(L)'
;MHLSYQAAAVALSSLIHALDELDMVAVVRYAYDRRANPQCLVYIQLPFMEDLRQYMFSSLQNKKKCTPTEAQLSAVDALIDSMSLVKRDEEDGTIEDLFPTTKIPNPQFQRLFQCLLHRALHPQEPLPPIQQHILNMLDPPAEVTANCQDPLSKIKALFPLTEVIKRKDQVTAQDIFQDM
;
A
#
# COMPACT_ATOMS: atom_id res chain seq x y z
N MET A 1 19.74 -28.00 -30.53
CA MET A 1 18.77 -27.42 -29.58
C MET A 1 19.41 -26.45 -28.58
N HIS A 2 20.66 -26.65 -28.12
CA HIS A 2 21.33 -25.72 -27.20
C HIS A 2 21.78 -24.38 -27.83
N LEU A 3 22.16 -24.35 -29.12
CA LEU A 3 22.62 -23.11 -29.77
C LEU A 3 21.55 -22.02 -29.95
N SER A 4 20.27 -22.38 -30.07
CA SER A 4 19.20 -21.40 -30.30
C SER A 4 18.86 -20.60 -29.04
N TYR A 5 19.03 -21.19 -27.85
CA TYR A 5 18.73 -20.53 -26.58
C TYR A 5 19.77 -19.44 -26.26
N GLN A 6 21.05 -19.69 -26.56
CA GLN A 6 22.12 -18.74 -26.33
C GLN A 6 21.99 -17.49 -27.23
N ALA A 7 21.63 -17.66 -28.50
CA ALA A 7 21.41 -16.53 -29.41
C ALA A 7 20.22 -15.65 -28.95
N ALA A 8 19.12 -16.26 -28.51
CA ALA A 8 17.97 -15.53 -27.99
C ALA A 8 18.27 -14.79 -26.67
N ALA A 9 19.04 -15.42 -25.77
CA ALA A 9 19.47 -14.80 -24.52
C ALA A 9 20.37 -13.59 -24.77
N VAL A 10 21.33 -13.68 -25.70
CA VAL A 10 22.20 -12.56 -26.07
C VAL A 10 21.39 -11.42 -26.68
N ALA A 11 20.44 -11.71 -27.57
CA ALA A 11 19.58 -10.69 -28.17
C ALA A 11 18.70 -9.98 -27.12
N LEU A 12 18.11 -10.72 -26.19
CA LEU A 12 17.33 -10.15 -25.09
C LEU A 12 18.21 -9.30 -24.16
N SER A 13 19.40 -9.80 -23.80
CA SER A 13 20.36 -9.05 -22.98
C SER A 13 20.78 -7.75 -23.66
N SER A 14 21.07 -7.75 -24.98
CA SER A 14 21.40 -6.53 -25.70
C SER A 14 20.25 -5.52 -25.73
N LEU A 15 19.00 -6.00 -25.81
CA LEU A 15 17.83 -5.14 -25.74
C LEU A 15 17.67 -4.53 -24.35
N ILE A 16 17.85 -5.32 -23.29
CA ILE A 16 17.77 -4.84 -21.91
C ILE A 16 18.81 -3.75 -21.66
N HIS A 17 20.08 -3.98 -22.05
CA HIS A 17 21.13 -2.99 -21.88
C HIS A 17 20.87 -1.71 -22.68
N ALA A 18 20.40 -1.82 -23.94
CA ALA A 18 20.09 -0.65 -24.74
C ALA A 18 18.93 0.18 -24.13
N LEU A 19 17.92 -0.47 -23.55
CA LEU A 19 16.82 0.22 -22.88
C LEU A 19 17.29 0.91 -21.59
N ASP A 20 18.15 0.25 -20.82
CA ASP A 20 18.72 0.77 -19.58
C ASP A 20 19.65 1.98 -19.84
N GLU A 21 20.57 1.87 -20.81
CA GLU A 21 21.50 2.94 -21.19
C GLU A 21 20.80 4.18 -21.77
N LEU A 22 19.66 4.00 -22.44
CA LEU A 22 18.89 5.09 -23.05
C LEU A 22 17.78 5.65 -22.14
N ASP A 23 17.58 5.09 -20.94
CA ASP A 23 16.45 5.41 -20.05
C ASP A 23 15.08 5.30 -20.79
N MET A 24 14.91 4.20 -21.53
CA MET A 24 13.74 3.94 -22.37
C MET A 24 12.95 2.72 -21.92
N VAL A 25 11.66 2.69 -22.25
CA VAL A 25 10.76 1.54 -22.04
C VAL A 25 10.13 1.08 -23.35
N ALA A 26 9.74 -0.19 -23.41
CA ALA A 26 9.07 -0.76 -24.58
C ALA A 26 7.57 -0.90 -24.34
N VAL A 27 6.75 -0.34 -25.24
CA VAL A 27 5.29 -0.60 -25.27
C VAL A 27 5.02 -1.80 -26.17
N VAL A 28 4.47 -2.85 -25.59
CA VAL A 28 4.26 -4.14 -26.29
C VAL A 28 2.80 -4.59 -26.20
N ARG A 29 2.34 -5.26 -27.26
CA ARG A 29 1.08 -6.00 -27.22
C ARG A 29 1.33 -7.38 -26.61
N TYR A 30 0.78 -7.61 -25.44
CA TYR A 30 0.84 -8.91 -24.78
C TYR A 30 -0.37 -9.77 -25.17
N ALA A 31 -0.12 -11.01 -25.57
CA ALA A 31 -1.13 -12.03 -25.82
C ALA A 31 -0.65 -13.33 -25.17
N TYR A 32 -1.31 -13.74 -24.08
CA TYR A 32 -0.89 -14.89 -23.30
C TYR A 32 -1.27 -16.22 -23.97
N ASP A 33 -0.33 -17.16 -23.95
CA ASP A 33 -0.57 -18.59 -24.13
C ASP A 33 0.08 -19.34 -22.95
N ARG A 34 -0.48 -20.49 -22.55
CA ARG A 34 -0.16 -21.30 -21.35
C ARG A 34 1.32 -21.73 -21.21
N ARG A 35 2.15 -21.46 -22.23
CA ARG A 35 3.56 -21.89 -22.33
C ARG A 35 4.58 -20.77 -22.07
N ALA A 36 4.14 -19.54 -21.82
CA ALA A 36 5.05 -18.41 -21.63
C ALA A 36 5.47 -18.27 -20.16
N ASN A 37 6.76 -18.46 -19.89
CA ASN A 37 7.37 -18.04 -18.62
C ASN A 37 8.72 -17.36 -18.91
N PRO A 38 8.74 -16.04 -19.16
CA PRO A 38 9.96 -15.33 -19.48
C PRO A 38 10.78 -15.05 -18.21
N GLN A 39 12.10 -15.22 -18.32
CA GLN A 39 13.06 -14.72 -17.35
C GLN A 39 13.58 -13.36 -17.87
N CYS A 40 13.30 -12.30 -17.10
CA CYS A 40 13.65 -10.86 -17.19
C CYS A 40 13.10 -10.01 -18.37
N LEU A 41 12.97 -8.69 -18.09
CA LEU A 41 11.91 -7.71 -18.47
C LEU A 41 10.65 -7.80 -17.60
N VAL A 42 10.30 -6.68 -16.94
CA VAL A 42 9.09 -6.54 -16.11
C VAL A 42 7.96 -6.01 -16.99
N TYR A 43 6.94 -6.83 -17.19
CA TYR A 43 5.75 -6.43 -17.93
C TYR A 43 4.66 -5.93 -16.97
N ILE A 44 4.14 -4.73 -17.25
CA ILE A 44 3.00 -4.13 -16.54
C ILE A 44 1.97 -3.75 -17.61
N GLN A 45 0.73 -4.23 -17.45
CA GLN A 45 -0.34 -3.90 -18.38
C GLN A 45 -0.71 -2.43 -18.26
N LEU A 46 -0.74 -1.72 -19.40
CA LEU A 46 -1.21 -0.35 -19.48
C LEU A 46 -2.75 -0.30 -19.61
N PRO A 47 -3.41 0.72 -19.04
CA PRO A 47 -4.85 0.90 -19.19
C PRO A 47 -5.21 1.27 -20.64
N PHE A 48 -6.40 0.86 -21.08
CA PHE A 48 -6.98 1.35 -22.32
C PHE A 48 -7.70 2.69 -22.09
N MET A 49 -8.15 3.30 -23.19
CA MET A 49 -8.90 4.56 -23.13
C MET A 49 -10.19 4.41 -22.32
N GLU A 50 -10.85 3.26 -22.37
CA GLU A 50 -12.10 3.01 -21.63
C GLU A 50 -11.88 2.85 -20.11
N ASP A 51 -10.65 2.54 -19.68
CA ASP A 51 -10.30 2.37 -18.27
C ASP A 51 -10.03 3.71 -17.56
N LEU A 52 -9.80 4.79 -18.33
CA LEU A 52 -9.47 6.10 -17.78
C LEU A 52 -10.71 6.78 -17.18
N ARG A 53 -10.58 7.22 -15.92
CA ARG A 53 -11.62 7.97 -15.21
C ARG A 53 -11.20 9.42 -15.03
N GLN A 54 -11.86 10.32 -15.75
CA GLN A 54 -11.56 11.75 -15.72
C GLN A 54 -12.38 12.45 -14.63
N TYR A 55 -11.81 12.51 -13.42
CA TYR A 55 -12.38 13.26 -12.31
C TYR A 55 -11.72 14.64 -12.21
N MET A 56 -12.54 15.69 -12.05
CA MET A 56 -12.05 17.04 -11.81
C MET A 56 -11.99 17.31 -10.30
N PHE A 57 -10.79 17.57 -9.79
CA PHE A 57 -10.57 17.99 -8.41
C PHE A 57 -10.04 19.41 -8.37
N SER A 58 -10.52 20.22 -7.42
CA SER A 58 -9.98 21.56 -7.22
C SER A 58 -8.58 21.49 -6.61
N SER A 59 -7.61 22.20 -7.19
CA SER A 59 -6.23 22.28 -6.67
C SER A 59 -6.20 22.68 -5.19
N LEU A 60 -5.36 22.00 -4.41
CA LEU A 60 -5.14 22.32 -2.99
C LEU A 60 -4.09 23.42 -2.80
N GLN A 61 -3.13 23.56 -3.71
CA GLN A 61 -2.02 24.53 -3.60
C GLN A 61 -2.52 25.99 -3.57
N ASN A 62 -3.55 26.31 -4.36
CA ASN A 62 -4.07 27.67 -4.50
C ASN A 62 -5.24 27.98 -3.56
N LYS A 63 -5.61 27.05 -2.66
CA LYS A 63 -6.77 27.22 -1.77
C LYS A 63 -6.36 27.92 -0.48
N LYS A 64 -6.65 29.23 -0.40
CA LYS A 64 -6.49 30.06 0.82
C LYS A 64 -7.14 29.47 2.08
N LYS A 65 -8.21 28.66 1.92
CA LYS A 65 -8.93 28.03 3.04
C LYS A 65 -8.18 26.83 3.65
N CYS A 66 -7.24 26.24 2.93
CA CYS A 66 -6.52 25.03 3.33
C CYS A 66 -5.01 25.25 3.37
N THR A 67 -4.56 26.50 3.40
CA THR A 67 -3.14 26.82 3.48
C THR A 67 -2.64 26.54 4.89
N PRO A 68 -1.70 25.60 5.10
CA PRO A 68 -1.19 25.30 6.42
C PRO A 68 -0.37 26.47 6.97
N THR A 69 -0.36 26.61 8.29
CA THR A 69 0.55 27.53 8.98
C THR A 69 1.95 26.94 9.08
N GLU A 70 2.96 27.77 9.31
CA GLU A 70 4.34 27.30 9.50
C GLU A 70 4.47 26.28 10.64
N ALA A 71 3.75 26.50 11.74
CA ALA A 71 3.71 25.56 12.86
C ALA A 71 3.11 24.20 12.47
N GLN A 72 2.12 24.19 11.59
CA GLN A 72 1.52 22.96 11.07
C GLN A 72 2.47 22.20 10.14
N LEU A 73 3.24 22.92 9.30
CA LEU A 73 4.26 22.34 8.44
C LEU A 73 5.36 21.68 9.28
N SER A 74 5.95 22.43 10.21
CA SER A 74 7.00 21.93 11.11
C SER A 74 6.54 20.74 11.96
N ALA A 75 5.27 20.71 12.38
CA ALA A 75 4.72 19.57 13.12
C ALA A 75 4.61 18.31 12.25
N VAL A 76 4.27 18.45 10.97
CA VAL A 76 4.22 17.34 10.02
C VAL A 76 5.64 16.87 9.67
N ASP A 77 6.59 17.78 9.48
CA ASP A 77 8.00 17.43 9.23
C ASP A 77 8.56 16.60 10.40
N ALA A 78 8.37 17.07 11.64
CA ALA A 78 8.79 16.32 12.83
C ALA A 78 8.11 14.95 12.96
N LEU A 79 6.86 14.82 12.48
CA LEU A 79 6.17 13.52 12.46
C LEU A 79 6.82 12.59 11.44
N ILE A 80 7.08 13.05 10.22
CA ILE A 80 7.72 12.27 9.15
C ILE A 80 9.08 11.75 9.63
N ASP A 81 9.89 12.62 10.25
CA ASP A 81 11.20 12.24 10.78
C ASP A 81 11.08 11.18 11.89
N SER A 82 10.12 11.34 12.80
CA SER A 82 9.90 10.37 13.90
C SER A 82 9.33 9.03 13.45
N MET A 83 8.63 8.99 12.30
CA MET A 83 7.93 7.81 11.77
C MET A 83 8.66 7.16 10.59
N SER A 84 9.94 7.48 10.36
CA SER A 84 10.71 6.83 9.31
C SER A 84 10.86 5.33 9.58
N LEU A 85 10.45 4.50 8.61
CA LEU A 85 10.67 3.05 8.61
C LEU A 85 11.96 2.66 7.90
N VAL A 86 12.79 3.65 7.57
CA VAL A 86 14.01 3.47 6.81
C VAL A 86 15.17 4.04 7.59
N LYS A 87 16.20 3.21 7.81
CA LYS A 87 17.47 3.62 8.40
C LYS A 87 18.52 3.69 7.30
N ARG A 88 19.18 4.83 7.17
CA ARG A 88 20.31 5.00 6.24
C ARG A 88 21.60 4.90 7.04
N ASP A 89 22.51 4.05 6.59
CA ASP A 89 23.87 4.05 7.10
C ASP A 89 24.67 5.18 6.43
N GLU A 90 25.33 6.00 7.24
CA GLU A 90 26.08 7.17 6.77
C GLU A 90 27.40 6.77 6.09
N GLU A 91 27.92 5.58 6.40
CA GLU A 91 29.23 5.12 5.90
C GLU A 91 29.11 4.43 4.54
N ASP A 92 28.15 3.51 4.39
CA ASP A 92 28.02 2.66 3.20
C ASP A 92 26.88 3.08 2.26
N GLY A 93 26.04 4.05 2.66
CA GLY A 93 24.85 4.46 1.90
C GLY A 93 23.77 3.37 1.81
N THR A 94 23.91 2.30 2.60
CA THR A 94 22.96 1.18 2.62
C THR A 94 21.66 1.63 3.28
N ILE A 95 20.54 1.28 2.64
CA ILE A 95 19.20 1.56 3.13
C ILE A 95 18.65 0.29 3.78
N GLU A 96 18.47 0.31 5.09
CA GLU A 96 17.82 -0.75 5.86
C GLU A 96 16.33 -0.44 6.05
N ASP A 97 15.47 -1.37 5.62
CA ASP A 97 14.03 -1.33 5.85
C ASP A 97 13.71 -1.97 7.21
N LEU A 98 13.23 -1.15 8.15
CA LEU A 98 12.90 -1.55 9.51
C LEU A 98 11.60 -2.38 9.58
N PHE A 99 10.77 -2.33 8.53
CA PHE A 99 9.50 -3.05 8.49
C PHE A 99 9.18 -3.60 7.07
N PRO A 100 9.89 -4.67 6.63
CA PRO A 100 9.79 -5.19 5.28
C PRO A 100 8.48 -5.96 5.05
N THR A 101 7.42 -5.23 4.71
CA THR A 101 6.05 -5.76 4.53
C THR A 101 5.94 -6.83 3.44
N THR A 102 6.82 -6.83 2.44
CA THR A 102 6.85 -7.85 1.38
C THR A 102 7.29 -9.22 1.87
N LYS A 103 7.99 -9.28 3.01
CA LYS A 103 8.40 -10.53 3.67
C LYS A 103 7.33 -11.06 4.63
N ILE A 104 6.30 -10.27 4.91
CA ILE A 104 5.19 -10.63 5.80
C ILE A 104 4.19 -11.50 5.02
N PRO A 105 3.91 -12.74 5.44
CA PRO A 105 2.91 -13.59 4.78
C PRO A 105 1.50 -13.02 4.99
N ASN A 106 0.59 -13.33 4.06
CA ASN A 106 -0.81 -12.93 4.21
C ASN A 106 -1.42 -13.54 5.50
N PRO A 107 -1.81 -12.71 6.49
CA PRO A 107 -2.29 -13.18 7.79
C PRO A 107 -3.62 -13.95 7.70
N GLN A 108 -4.38 -13.79 6.61
CA GLN A 108 -5.64 -14.49 6.38
C GLN A 108 -5.46 -16.01 6.41
N PHE A 109 -4.37 -16.54 5.84
CA PHE A 109 -4.12 -17.99 5.84
C PHE A 109 -3.87 -18.52 7.24
N GLN A 110 -3.03 -17.83 8.02
CA GLN A 110 -2.75 -18.22 9.41
C GLN A 110 -4.01 -18.15 10.27
N ARG A 111 -4.80 -17.08 10.13
CA ARG A 111 -6.10 -16.95 10.81
C ARG A 111 -7.08 -18.06 10.40
N LEU A 112 -7.13 -18.41 9.12
CA LEU A 112 -7.98 -19.49 8.63
C LEU A 112 -7.57 -20.84 9.24
N PHE A 113 -6.29 -21.19 9.20
CA PHE A 113 -5.79 -22.45 9.76
C PHE A 113 -6.00 -22.53 11.28
N GLN A 114 -5.83 -21.42 11.99
CA GLN A 114 -6.16 -21.33 13.41
C GLN A 114 -7.64 -21.70 13.66
N CYS A 115 -8.57 -21.10 12.92
CA CYS A 115 -10.00 -21.37 13.07
C CYS A 115 -10.37 -22.80 12.68
N LEU A 116 -9.79 -23.33 11.59
CA LEU A 116 -10.05 -24.70 11.14
C LEU A 116 -9.58 -25.73 12.17
N LEU A 117 -8.34 -25.58 12.66
CA LEU A 117 -7.80 -26.46 13.70
C LEU A 117 -8.64 -26.40 14.97
N HIS A 118 -9.02 -25.18 15.41
CA HIS A 118 -9.85 -25.02 16.59
C HIS A 118 -11.22 -25.68 16.45
N ARG A 119 -11.91 -25.49 15.32
CA ARG A 119 -13.23 -26.12 15.09
C ARG A 119 -13.13 -27.64 15.00
N ALA A 120 -12.05 -28.18 14.45
CA ALA A 120 -11.82 -29.62 14.35
C ALA A 120 -11.60 -30.28 15.72
N LEU A 121 -10.87 -29.60 16.62
CA LEU A 121 -10.56 -30.11 17.96
C LEU A 121 -11.64 -29.78 18.99
N HIS A 122 -12.32 -28.63 18.83
CA HIS A 122 -13.32 -28.09 19.76
C HIS A 122 -14.64 -27.74 19.02
N PRO A 123 -15.47 -28.74 18.66
CA PRO A 123 -16.64 -28.50 17.81
C PRO A 123 -17.73 -27.61 18.43
N GLN A 124 -17.84 -27.55 19.75
CA GLN A 124 -18.88 -26.78 20.44
C GLN A 124 -18.42 -25.41 20.95
N GLU A 125 -17.12 -25.11 20.88
CA GLU A 125 -16.59 -23.84 21.36
C GLU A 125 -16.74 -22.73 20.30
N PRO A 126 -16.79 -21.45 20.72
CA PRO A 126 -16.77 -20.34 19.77
C PRO A 126 -15.43 -20.25 19.03
N LEU A 127 -15.35 -19.37 18.03
CA LEU A 127 -14.09 -19.13 17.34
C LEU A 127 -13.07 -18.49 18.31
N PRO A 128 -11.79 -18.91 18.27
CA PRO A 128 -10.78 -18.34 19.13
C PRO A 128 -10.49 -16.89 18.72
N PRO A 129 -9.98 -16.03 19.62
CA PRO A 129 -9.48 -14.71 19.26
C PRO A 129 -8.27 -14.83 18.32
N ILE A 130 -7.89 -13.71 17.69
CA ILE A 130 -6.69 -13.66 16.85
C ILE A 130 -5.45 -13.88 17.74
N GLN A 131 -4.53 -14.73 17.29
CA GLN A 131 -3.28 -14.95 18.01
C GLN A 131 -2.43 -13.68 18.01
N GLN A 132 -1.89 -13.32 19.18
CA GLN A 132 -1.12 -12.08 19.36
C GLN A 132 0.08 -11.98 18.43
N HIS A 133 0.76 -13.09 18.12
CA HIS A 133 1.89 -13.03 17.18
C HIS A 133 1.49 -12.57 15.78
N ILE A 134 0.24 -12.81 15.34
CA ILE A 134 -0.27 -12.34 14.05
C ILE A 134 -0.42 -10.81 14.10
N LEU A 135 -0.87 -10.26 15.24
CA LEU A 135 -0.97 -8.82 15.45
C LEU A 135 0.43 -8.18 15.53
N ASN A 136 1.31 -8.74 16.35
CA ASN A 136 2.69 -8.24 16.52
C ASN A 136 3.50 -8.22 15.22
N MET A 137 3.20 -9.13 14.29
CA MET A 137 3.83 -9.14 12.96
C MET A 137 3.36 -7.97 12.07
N LEU A 138 2.14 -7.48 12.30
CA LEU A 138 1.51 -6.38 11.55
C LEU A 138 1.72 -5.02 12.21
N ASP A 139 1.99 -5.00 13.51
CA ASP A 139 2.28 -3.79 14.26
C ASP A 139 3.65 -3.22 13.84
N PRO A 140 3.77 -1.88 13.73
CA PRO A 140 5.05 -1.24 13.41
C PRO A 140 6.07 -1.46 14.55
N PRO A 141 7.38 -1.29 14.27
CA PRO A 141 8.41 -1.38 15.29
C PRO A 141 8.10 -0.51 16.53
N ALA A 142 8.33 -1.06 17.72
CA ALA A 142 7.97 -0.40 18.98
C ALA A 142 8.71 0.93 19.17
N GLU A 143 9.96 1.03 18.70
CA GLU A 143 10.77 2.25 18.74
C GLU A 143 10.11 3.39 17.95
N VAL A 144 9.64 3.09 16.74
CA VAL A 144 8.94 4.07 15.88
C VAL A 144 7.63 4.52 16.55
N THR A 145 6.89 3.59 17.14
CA THR A 145 5.66 3.89 17.87
C THR A 145 5.90 4.77 19.10
N ALA A 146 7.03 4.58 19.80
CA ALA A 146 7.40 5.40 20.95
C ALA A 146 7.85 6.81 20.52
N ASN A 147 8.70 6.90 19.49
CA ASN A 147 9.26 8.16 19.01
C ASN A 147 8.20 9.12 18.45
N CYS A 148 7.12 8.59 17.87
CA CYS A 148 6.09 9.41 17.24
C CYS A 148 5.05 9.98 18.20
N GLN A 149 5.01 9.57 19.49
CA GLN A 149 3.98 10.01 20.44
C GLN A 149 3.99 11.54 20.65
N ASP A 150 5.17 12.14 20.76
CA ASP A 150 5.32 13.58 20.98
C ASP A 150 4.91 14.40 19.74
N PRO A 151 5.41 14.11 18.52
CA PRO A 151 4.93 14.75 17.29
C PRO A 151 3.43 14.56 17.05
N LEU A 152 2.89 13.36 17.29
CA LEU A 152 1.45 13.09 17.14
C LEU A 152 0.61 13.95 18.08
N SER A 153 1.06 14.11 19.32
CA SER A 153 0.37 14.97 20.30
C SER A 153 0.36 16.44 19.86
N LYS A 154 1.45 16.92 19.26
CA LYS A 154 1.53 18.28 18.68
C LYS A 154 0.58 18.45 17.48
N ILE A 155 0.55 17.48 16.57
CA ILE A 155 -0.37 17.48 15.43
C ILE A 155 -1.83 17.49 15.91
N LYS A 156 -2.16 16.65 16.89
CA LYS A 156 -3.52 16.61 17.46
C LYS A 156 -3.96 17.97 18.01
N ALA A 157 -3.03 18.76 18.57
CA ALA A 157 -3.34 20.10 19.07
C ALA A 157 -3.45 21.16 17.95
N LEU A 158 -2.60 21.08 16.91
CA LEU A 158 -2.53 22.07 15.83
C LEU A 158 -3.55 21.87 14.71
N PHE A 159 -4.12 20.68 14.58
CA PHE A 159 -5.10 20.33 13.56
C PHE A 159 -6.47 20.03 14.20
N PRO A 160 -7.37 21.03 14.34
CA PRO A 160 -8.68 20.80 14.92
C PRO A 160 -9.53 19.95 13.98
N LEU A 161 -9.91 18.76 14.43
CA LEU A 161 -10.81 17.85 13.71
C LEU A 161 -12.14 17.77 14.46
N THR A 162 -13.24 17.91 13.71
CA THR A 162 -14.60 17.76 14.24
C THR A 162 -15.30 16.65 13.48
N GLU A 163 -15.92 15.73 14.20
CA GLU A 163 -16.71 14.68 13.58
C GLU A 163 -18.03 15.27 13.09
N VAL A 164 -18.28 15.15 11.79
CA VAL A 164 -19.57 15.51 11.21
C VAL A 164 -20.43 14.24 11.16
N ILE A 165 -21.27 14.06 12.18
CA ILE A 165 -22.29 13.00 12.17
C ILE A 165 -23.35 13.41 11.14
N LYS A 166 -23.21 12.93 9.90
CA LYS A 166 -24.31 12.96 8.95
C LYS A 166 -25.37 12.00 9.47
N ARG A 167 -26.42 12.53 10.10
CA ARG A 167 -27.65 11.76 10.30
C ARG A 167 -28.08 11.30 8.91
N LYS A 168 -28.10 9.99 8.69
CA LYS A 168 -28.89 9.44 7.58
C LYS A 168 -30.31 9.87 7.89
N ASP A 169 -30.90 10.72 7.05
CA ASP A 169 -32.35 10.82 7.00
C ASP A 169 -32.83 9.40 6.71
N GLN A 170 -33.40 8.73 7.71
CA GLN A 170 -34.16 7.52 7.49
C GLN A 170 -35.42 7.98 6.75
N VAL A 171 -35.31 8.16 5.44
CA VAL A 171 -36.49 8.26 4.59
C VAL A 171 -37.15 6.90 4.72
N THR A 172 -38.20 6.84 5.52
CA THR A 172 -38.93 5.60 5.77
C THR A 172 -39.77 5.35 4.52
N ALA A 173 -40.09 4.10 4.19
CA ALA A 173 -40.93 3.78 3.03
C ALA A 173 -42.26 4.57 3.04
N GLN A 174 -42.76 4.95 4.22
CA GLN A 174 -43.93 5.82 4.39
C GLN A 174 -43.77 7.22 3.79
N ASP A 175 -42.56 7.78 3.76
CA ASP A 175 -42.28 9.09 3.15
C ASP A 175 -42.12 9.01 1.62
N ILE A 176 -41.81 7.82 1.09
CA ILE A 176 -41.62 7.57 -0.35
C ILE A 176 -42.96 7.27 -1.05
N PHE A 177 -43.92 6.69 -0.33
CA PHE A 177 -45.20 6.24 -0.88
C PHE A 177 -46.41 7.09 -0.45
N GLN A 178 -46.20 8.35 -0.03
CA GLN A 178 -47.32 9.23 0.33
C GLN A 178 -48.24 9.60 -0.85
N ASP A 179 -47.77 9.43 -2.10
CA ASP A 179 -48.51 9.76 -3.33
C ASP A 179 -48.93 8.51 -4.16
N MET A 180 -49.16 7.35 -3.53
CA MET A 180 -49.89 6.22 -4.17
C MET A 180 -51.25 5.98 -3.51
#